data_AF-A0A2S7BV63-F1
#
_entry.id   AF-A0A2S7BV63-F1
#
_cell.length_a   1.000
_cell.length_b   1.000
_cell.length_c   1.000
_cell.angle_alpha   90.00
_cell.angle_beta   90.00
_cell.angle_gamma   90.00
#
_symmetry.space_group_name_H-M   'P 1'
#
loop_
_entity.id
_entity.type
_entity.pdbx_description
1 polymer ?
#
loop_
_entity_poly.entity_id
_entity_poly.type
_entity_poly.pdbx_seq_one_letter_code
_entity_poly.pdbx_strand_id
1 'polypeptide(L)' 'MVANWLSGQKKGTSVGASRIQGNYATFQEWYWKREIASGASEEDIKAYPTIQVILAMSEWVKLGRPT' A
#
# COMPACT_ATOMS: atom_id res chain seq x y z
N MET A 1 -30.96 17.65 1.60
CA MET A 1 -30.70 17.45 0.15
C MET A 1 -29.31 17.99 -0.19
N VAL A 2 -28.26 17.20 0.06
CA VAL A 2 -26.85 17.46 -0.33
C VAL A 2 -26.15 16.14 -0.69
N ALA A 3 -26.55 15.03 -0.05
CA ALA A 3 -26.05 13.68 -0.33
C ALA A 3 -26.25 13.26 -1.81
N ASN A 4 -27.38 13.60 -2.43
CA ASN A 4 -27.62 13.26 -3.85
C ASN A 4 -26.73 14.04 -4.83
N TRP A 5 -26.13 15.15 -4.42
CA TRP A 5 -25.28 15.96 -5.29
C TRP A 5 -23.84 15.42 -5.36
N LEU A 6 -23.32 14.89 -4.24
CA LEU A 6 -21.99 14.29 -4.17
C LEU A 6 -21.87 13.00 -4.99
N SER A 7 -22.97 12.25 -5.14
CA SER A 7 -23.01 11.02 -5.94
C SER A 7 -22.85 11.25 -7.46
N GLY A 8 -22.93 12.51 -7.93
CA GLY A 8 -22.81 12.89 -9.34
C GLY A 8 -21.39 13.21 -9.80
N GLN A 9 -20.43 13.46 -8.90
CA GLN A 9 -19.06 13.81 -9.26
C GLN A 9 -18.13 12.59 -9.19
N LYS A 10 -17.68 12.13 -10.37
CA LYS A 10 -16.69 11.06 -10.61
C LYS A 10 -17.13 9.64 -10.26
N LYS A 11 -17.51 8.90 -11.30
CA LYS A 11 -17.26 7.45 -11.42
C LYS A 11 -15.75 7.18 -11.40
N GLY A 12 -15.12 7.32 -10.24
CA GLY A 12 -13.93 6.52 -9.94
C GLY A 12 -14.45 5.09 -9.74
N THR A 13 -14.00 4.14 -10.55
CA THR A 13 -14.28 2.72 -10.32
C THR A 13 -14.04 2.46 -8.84
N SER A 14 -15.05 2.04 -8.08
CA SER A 14 -14.81 1.71 -6.68
C SER A 14 -13.77 0.59 -6.71
N VAL A 15 -12.54 0.93 -6.35
CA VAL A 15 -11.53 -0.09 -6.10
C VAL A 15 -12.10 -0.80 -4.89
N GLY A 16 -12.73 -1.96 -5.11
CA GLY A 16 -13.41 -2.69 -4.06
C GLY A 16 -12.45 -2.84 -2.89
N ALA A 17 -12.96 -2.70 -1.65
CA ALA A 17 -12.12 -2.76 -0.45
C ALA A 17 -11.19 -4.00 -0.47
N SER A 18 -11.67 -5.12 -1.01
CA SER A 18 -10.90 -6.35 -1.25
C SER A 18 -9.66 -6.16 -2.12
N ARG A 19 -9.72 -5.32 -3.16
CA ARG A 19 -8.56 -5.02 -4.03
C ARG A 19 -7.55 -4.14 -3.31
N ILE A 20 -7.99 -3.23 -2.44
CA ILE A 20 -7.08 -2.42 -1.62
C ILE A 20 -6.37 -3.31 -0.59
N GLN A 21 -7.13 -4.16 0.11
CA GLN A 21 -6.59 -5.12 1.08
C GLN A 21 -5.61 -6.10 0.43
N GLY A 22 -5.96 -6.64 -0.74
CA GLY A 22 -5.07 -7.53 -1.50
C GLY A 22 -3.75 -6.85 -1.88
N ASN A 23 -3.82 -5.63 -2.44
CA ASN A 23 -2.60 -4.87 -2.76
C ASN A 23 -1.76 -4.56 -1.52
N TYR A 24 -2.40 -4.27 -0.39
CA TYR A 24 -1.69 -4.00 0.86
C TYR A 24 -0.99 -5.27 1.38
N ALA A 25 -1.65 -6.42 1.33
CA ALA A 25 -1.04 -7.70 1.71
C ALA A 25 0.17 -8.02 0.82
N THR A 26 0.02 -7.92 -0.51
CA THR A 26 1.12 -8.13 -1.45
C THR A 26 2.28 -7.17 -1.21
N PHE A 27 1.99 -5.89 -0.96
CA PHE A 27 3.02 -4.91 -0.61
C PHE A 27 3.75 -5.29 0.67
N GLN A 28 3.03 -5.70 1.72
CA GLN A 28 3.63 -6.09 3.00
C GLN A 28 4.57 -7.28 2.83
N GLU A 29 4.18 -8.31 2.07
CA GLU A 29 5.03 -9.46 1.77
C GLU A 29 6.29 -9.07 0.99
N TRP A 30 6.14 -8.24 -0.04
CA TRP A 30 7.26 -7.74 -0.84
C TRP A 30 8.22 -6.90 0.02
N TYR A 31 7.68 -5.99 0.83
CA TYR A 31 8.44 -5.12 1.71
C TYR A 31 9.23 -5.93 2.75
N TRP A 32 8.60 -6.93 3.38
CA TRP A 32 9.27 -7.78 4.36
C TRP A 32 10.45 -8.54 3.74
N LYS A 33 10.24 -9.16 2.57
CA LYS A 33 11.31 -9.88 1.85
C LYS A 33 12.48 -8.97 1.49
N ARG A 34 12.19 -7.75 1.03
CA ARG A 34 13.19 -6.74 0.69
C ARG A 34 14.02 -6.35 1.92
N GLU A 35 13.38 -6.02 3.03
CA GLU A 35 14.08 -5.53 4.22
C GLU A 35 14.90 -6.64 4.88
N ILE A 36 14.38 -7.88 4.94
CA ILE A 36 15.14 -9.05 5.38
C ILE A 36 16.36 -9.29 4.46
N ALA A 37 16.19 -9.17 3.13
CA ALA A 37 17.30 -9.29 2.18
C ALA A 37 18.34 -8.16 2.34
N SER A 38 17.92 -6.99 2.83
CA SER A 38 18.81 -5.88 3.19
C SER A 38 19.52 -6.10 4.54
N GLY A 39 19.21 -7.19 5.26
CA GLY A 39 19.81 -7.53 6.55
C GLY A 39 19.11 -6.90 7.76
N ALA A 40 17.90 -6.34 7.60
CA ALA A 40 17.12 -5.80 8.70
C ALA A 40 16.49 -6.95 9.52
N SER A 41 16.52 -6.84 10.84
CA SER A 41 15.77 -7.74 11.71
C SER A 41 14.30 -7.35 11.72
N GLU A 42 13.41 -8.28 12.07
CA GLU A 42 11.97 -8.00 12.15
C GLU A 42 11.64 -6.87 13.15
N GLU A 43 12.45 -6.73 14.21
CA GLU A 43 12.33 -5.66 15.20
C GLU A 43 12.68 -4.30 14.60
N ASP A 44 13.72 -4.24 13.76
CA ASP A 44 14.11 -3.03 13.06
C ASP A 44 13.00 -2.60 12.10
N ILE A 45 12.46 -3.53 11.30
CA ILE A 45 11.40 -3.25 10.32
C ILE A 45 10.16 -2.67 11.00
N LYS A 46 9.82 -3.17 12.20
CA LYS A 46 8.68 -2.66 13.01
C LYS A 46 8.97 -1.30 13.65
N ALA A 47 10.24 -0.97 13.91
CA ALA A 47 10.65 0.31 14.44
C ALA A 47 10.75 1.41 13.38
N TYR A 48 10.63 1.06 12.09
CA TYR A 48 10.76 2.04 11.02
C TYR A 48 9.64 3.08 11.06
N PRO A 49 9.98 4.36 10.85
CA PRO A 49 8.99 5.42 10.82
C PRO A 49 8.04 5.21 9.63
N THR A 50 6.77 5.54 9.83
CA THR A 50 5.71 5.35 8.83
C THR A 50 6.05 5.96 7.46
N ILE A 51 6.85 7.04 7.43
CA ILE A 51 7.30 7.67 6.19
C ILE A 51 8.11 6.72 5.31
N GLN A 52 8.94 5.84 5.88
CA GLN A 52 9.72 4.87 5.10
C GLN A 52 8.81 3.83 4.44
N VAL A 53 7.79 3.35 5.15
CA VAL A 53 6.79 2.42 4.60
C VAL A 53 6.02 3.07 3.45
N ILE A 54 5.67 4.35 3.56
CA ILE A 54 4.99 5.11 2.49
C ILE A 54 5.90 5.29 1.26
N LEU A 55 7.18 5.58 1.46
CA LEU A 55 8.17 5.67 0.38
C LEU A 55 8.35 4.33 -0.33
N ALA A 56 8.49 3.24 0.44
CA ALA A 56 8.58 1.88 -0.10
C ALA A 56 7.31 1.48 -0.86
N MET A 57 6.13 1.85 -0.37
CA MET A 57 4.86 1.62 -1.09
C MET A 57 4.80 2.40 -2.40
N SER A 58 5.33 3.63 -2.42
CA SER A 58 5.41 4.44 -3.65
C SER A 58 6.35 3.82 -4.68
N GLU A 59 7.49 3.29 -4.24
CA GLU A 59 8.43 2.56 -5.11
C GLU A 59 7.81 1.27 -5.65
N TRP A 60 7.17 0.49 -4.78
CA TRP A 60 6.44 -0.71 -5.17
C TRP A 60 5.38 -0.44 -6.25
N VAL A 61 4.63 0.67 -6.13
CA VAL A 61 3.68 1.10 -7.17
C VAL A 61 4.38 1.48 -8.47
N LYS A 62 5.53 2.19 -8.40
CA LYS A 62 6.32 2.56 -9.59
C LYS A 62 6.88 1.33 -10.32
N LEU A 63 7.22 0.28 -9.59
CA LEU A 63 7.68 -1.01 -10.13
C LEU A 63 6.56 -1.86 -10.72
N GLY A 64 5.31 -1.37 -10.74
CA GLY A 64 4.17 -2.10 -11.29
C GLY A 64 3.55 -3.12 -10.33
N ARG A 65 3.80 -2.98 -9.01
CA ARG A 65 3.22 -3.81 -7.93
C ARG A 65 3.68 -5.29 -7.97
N PRO A 66 4.99 -5.55 -7.85
CA PRO A 66 5.53 -6.91 -7.81
C PRO A 66 5.08 -7.69 -6.55
N THR A 67 5.08 -9.03 -6.63
CA THR A 67 4.74 -9.97 -5.55
C THR A 67 5.96 -10.64 -4.95
#